data_AF-A0A7S0YL31-F1
#
_entry.id   AF-A0A7S0YL31-F1
#
_cell.length_a   1.000
_cell.length_b   1.000
_cell.length_c   1.000
_cell.angle_alpha   90.00
_cell.angle_beta   90.00
_cell.angle_gamma   90.00
#
_symmetry.space_group_name_H-M   'P 1'
#
loop_
_entity.id
_entity.type
_entity.pdbx_description
1 polymer ?
#
loop_
_entity_poly.entity_id
_entity_poly.type
_entity_poly.pdbx_seq_one_letter_code
_entity_poly.pdbx_strand_id
1 'polypeptide(L)'
;DPSQLDPSVTTSTVTVESGTVLDVELDISRGNDLVTGALDDPSFVRLLAQARPGNRIVFGTHKKTDPVTGDPYTIASVQGGGLQLERPVAAAATRGAERLTVKKAKLLRATNHTYVQSVEGILPRICKNLLQARKRAKKEMGETDDPVRKGLLNGKQLALKISCNSVYGFTGASKGMLPCVAIASSVTAIGQQMIKTTASTVEELFNATVIYGDTDSVMVNFHCGDGEGALAKALEMGAVAARAVTKNFKPPNELEFEKVYMPYFLYSKKRYAGQMYTRPDRPDKVDVKGLQVVRRDRSQMSRDVMRAVIDCMVLPVSDDEERSNPGIGKEAILKRRLEAKVRVLLRDLVEARVPWDKYVITQSISKKGYEEKNAAGMKSASLGHVKLADRMERREPGTGPVSGDRVQFVVVKEAPHLSHVRDRTIATVDANNRTLASVTYQAKDWPPRHERCEDPEFARLHNLTIDHEYYLSTQLKKPIIALLEPLFSDAHLLFEDAERTLKSRSTGNRMLTSFFKAP
;
A
#
# COMPACT_ATOMS: atom_id res chain seq x y z
N ASP A 1 41.18 -25.72 -50.86
CA ASP A 1 42.56 -26.23 -50.87
C ASP A 1 43.36 -25.44 -49.82
N PRO A 2 43.76 -26.05 -48.70
CA PRO A 2 44.41 -25.37 -47.57
C PRO A 2 45.94 -25.31 -47.73
N SER A 3 46.45 -25.19 -48.96
CA SER A 3 47.90 -25.20 -49.23
C SER A 3 48.54 -23.81 -49.39
N GLN A 4 47.85 -22.71 -49.05
CA GLN A 4 48.42 -21.35 -49.08
C GLN A 4 48.07 -20.48 -47.86
N LEU A 5 48.09 -21.04 -46.65
CA LEU A 5 48.04 -20.22 -45.44
C LEU A 5 49.44 -20.14 -44.82
N ASP A 6 49.98 -18.92 -44.83
CA ASP A 6 51.19 -18.51 -44.14
C ASP A 6 51.13 -18.96 -42.65
N PRO A 7 52.17 -19.65 -42.13
CA PRO A 7 52.17 -20.18 -40.77
C PRO A 7 52.19 -19.09 -39.67
N SER A 8 52.22 -17.81 -40.02
CA SER A 8 52.15 -16.69 -39.07
C SER A 8 50.74 -16.27 -38.63
N VAL A 9 49.68 -16.87 -39.18
CA VAL A 9 48.29 -16.49 -38.87
C VAL A 9 47.74 -17.32 -37.71
N THR A 10 47.51 -16.70 -36.55
CA THR A 10 46.75 -17.30 -35.43
C THR A 10 45.29 -16.84 -35.49
N THR A 11 44.40 -17.64 -36.08
CA THR A 11 42.96 -17.40 -36.06
C THR A 11 42.32 -17.91 -34.78
N SER A 12 41.55 -17.07 -34.07
CA SER A 12 40.63 -17.49 -33.00
C SER A 12 39.20 -17.39 -33.50
N THR A 13 38.46 -18.49 -33.48
CA THR A 13 37.06 -18.59 -33.95
C THR A 13 36.09 -18.52 -32.77
N VAL A 14 35.05 -17.68 -32.87
CA VAL A 14 33.93 -17.65 -31.92
C VAL A 14 32.61 -17.81 -32.68
N THR A 15 31.78 -18.76 -32.26
CA THR A 15 30.45 -19.03 -32.84
C THR A 15 29.39 -18.46 -31.89
N VAL A 16 28.49 -17.60 -32.40
CA VAL A 16 27.45 -16.95 -31.59
C VAL A 16 26.07 -17.51 -31.96
N GLU A 17 25.35 -18.06 -30.97
CA GLU A 17 23.97 -18.55 -31.13
C GLU A 17 22.94 -17.42 -30.92
N SER A 18 21.76 -17.54 -31.56
CA SER A 18 20.76 -16.47 -31.61
C SER A 18 20.23 -16.08 -30.22
N GLY A 19 20.14 -14.77 -29.95
CA GLY A 19 19.61 -14.21 -28.69
C GLY A 19 20.67 -13.97 -27.60
N THR A 20 21.95 -14.16 -27.92
CA THR A 20 23.07 -13.94 -27.00
C THR A 20 23.47 -12.46 -26.99
N VAL A 21 23.39 -11.80 -25.83
CA VAL A 21 24.09 -10.52 -25.59
C VAL A 21 25.49 -10.86 -25.10
N LEU A 22 26.51 -10.41 -25.81
CA LEU A 22 27.92 -10.64 -25.47
C LEU A 22 28.38 -9.56 -24.49
N ASP A 23 28.76 -9.96 -23.27
CA ASP A 23 29.60 -9.15 -22.38
C ASP A 23 31.06 -9.53 -22.72
N VAL A 24 31.82 -8.58 -23.28
CA VAL A 24 33.24 -8.78 -23.58
C VAL A 24 34.03 -8.05 -22.51
N GLU A 25 34.56 -8.79 -21.53
CA GLU A 25 35.43 -8.27 -20.49
C GLU A 25 36.88 -8.57 -20.89
N LEU A 26 37.68 -7.52 -21.17
CA LEU A 26 39.11 -7.61 -21.43
C LEU A 26 39.85 -7.46 -20.09
N ASP A 27 40.47 -8.54 -19.61
CA ASP A 27 41.28 -8.52 -18.40
C ASP A 27 42.68 -7.97 -18.73
N ILE A 28 42.89 -6.67 -18.46
CA ILE A 28 44.19 -6.02 -18.64
C ILE A 28 44.94 -6.07 -17.30
N SER A 29 45.55 -7.21 -16.99
CA SER A 29 46.43 -7.33 -15.82
C SER A 29 47.90 -7.41 -16.24
N ARG A 30 48.53 -6.23 -16.41
CA ARG A 30 49.89 -5.91 -15.91
C ARG A 30 50.32 -4.48 -16.27
N GLY A 31 50.64 -3.69 -15.24
CA GLY A 31 51.58 -2.57 -15.33
C GLY A 31 50.98 -1.21 -15.71
N ASN A 32 50.50 -0.48 -14.70
CA ASN A 32 50.62 0.97 -14.49
C ASN A 32 50.39 2.03 -15.58
N ASP A 33 49.83 1.75 -16.77
CA ASP A 33 49.38 2.81 -17.67
C ASP A 33 47.95 2.54 -18.19
N LEU A 34 47.01 3.43 -17.83
CA LEU A 34 45.68 3.49 -18.42
C LEU A 34 45.80 3.95 -19.87
N VAL A 35 45.67 3.04 -20.83
CA VAL A 35 45.34 3.40 -22.21
C VAL A 35 43.84 3.24 -22.39
N THR A 36 43.11 4.31 -22.10
CA THR A 36 41.70 4.47 -22.51
C THR A 36 41.67 4.76 -24.01
N GLY A 37 41.39 3.73 -24.82
CA GLY A 37 41.28 3.89 -26.27
C GLY A 37 40.29 2.89 -26.88
N ALA A 38 39.11 3.40 -27.24
CA ALA A 38 38.16 2.87 -28.22
C ALA A 38 37.37 1.58 -27.89
N LEU A 39 36.48 1.65 -26.90
CA LEU A 39 35.20 0.91 -26.91
C LEU A 39 34.00 1.80 -27.30
N ASP A 40 34.25 3.10 -27.54
CA ASP A 40 33.23 4.10 -27.83
C ASP A 40 32.96 4.32 -29.32
N ASP A 41 33.52 3.49 -30.22
CA ASP A 41 33.29 3.65 -31.66
C ASP A 41 31.90 3.09 -32.04
N PRO A 42 30.93 3.94 -32.46
CA PRO A 42 29.58 3.52 -32.82
C PRO A 42 29.55 2.51 -33.98
N SER A 43 30.64 2.40 -34.75
CA SER A 43 30.81 1.49 -35.88
C SER A 43 30.97 0.03 -35.43
N PHE A 44 31.66 -0.20 -34.30
CA PHE A 44 31.84 -1.54 -33.74
C PHE A 44 30.54 -2.10 -33.16
N VAL A 45 29.78 -1.25 -32.47
CA VAL A 45 28.43 -1.56 -31.96
C VAL A 45 27.46 -1.83 -33.12
N ARG A 46 27.56 -1.09 -34.24
CA ARG A 46 26.76 -1.33 -35.45
C ARG A 46 27.09 -2.66 -36.14
N LEU A 47 28.37 -3.06 -36.20
CA LEU A 47 28.78 -4.33 -36.80
C LEU A 47 28.21 -5.53 -36.03
N LEU A 48 28.27 -5.49 -34.69
CA LEU A 48 27.68 -6.50 -33.82
C LEU A 48 26.14 -6.53 -33.91
N ALA A 49 25.51 -5.37 -34.05
CA ALA A 49 24.05 -5.27 -34.20
C ALA A 49 23.53 -5.80 -35.55
N GLN A 50 24.36 -5.83 -36.60
CA GLN A 50 23.99 -6.31 -37.94
C GLN A 50 24.37 -7.78 -38.19
N ALA A 51 25.14 -8.40 -37.30
CA ALA A 51 25.53 -9.80 -37.41
C ALA A 51 24.31 -10.72 -37.22
N ARG A 52 24.04 -11.58 -38.21
CA ARG A 52 22.96 -12.58 -38.17
C ARG A 52 23.44 -13.89 -37.54
N PRO A 53 22.54 -14.73 -37.03
CA PRO A 53 22.89 -16.05 -36.49
C PRO A 53 23.64 -16.88 -37.55
N GLY A 54 24.79 -17.45 -37.17
CA GLY A 54 25.64 -18.24 -38.08
C GLY A 54 26.75 -17.44 -38.79
N ASN A 55 26.78 -16.11 -38.66
CA ASN A 55 27.85 -15.29 -39.23
C ASN A 55 29.19 -15.56 -38.51
N ARG A 56 30.27 -15.69 -39.27
CA ARG A 56 31.64 -15.74 -38.76
C ARG A 56 32.28 -14.35 -38.86
N ILE A 57 32.68 -13.81 -37.72
CA ILE A 57 33.47 -12.57 -37.66
C ILE A 57 34.93 -12.98 -37.57
N VAL A 58 35.71 -12.62 -38.58
CA VAL A 58 37.13 -12.97 -38.67
C VAL A 58 37.95 -11.70 -38.57
N PHE A 59 38.80 -11.62 -37.53
CA PHE A 59 39.77 -10.56 -37.37
C PHE A 59 41.06 -10.98 -38.04
N GLY A 60 41.42 -10.33 -39.15
CA GLY A 60 42.68 -10.55 -39.83
C GLY A 60 43.71 -9.52 -39.39
N THR A 61 44.85 -9.96 -38.86
CA THR A 61 45.99 -9.09 -38.55
C THR A 61 46.80 -8.79 -39.82
N HIS A 62 46.18 -8.20 -40.84
CA HIS A 62 46.95 -7.58 -41.91
C HIS A 62 47.26 -6.14 -41.51
N LYS A 63 48.51 -5.91 -41.08
CA LYS A 63 49.03 -4.54 -40.94
C LYS A 63 49.10 -3.92 -42.34
N LYS A 64 48.16 -3.04 -42.66
CA LYS A 64 48.30 -2.08 -43.75
C LYS A 64 48.63 -0.71 -43.16
N THR A 65 49.39 0.09 -43.89
CA THR A 65 49.67 1.49 -43.56
C THR A 65 48.71 2.37 -44.34
N ASP A 66 48.08 3.32 -43.67
CA ASP A 66 47.24 4.33 -44.31
C ASP A 66 48.11 5.10 -45.34
N PRO A 67 47.73 5.16 -46.63
CA PRO A 67 48.56 5.78 -47.66
C PRO A 67 48.65 7.31 -47.54
N VAL A 68 47.85 7.93 -46.68
CA VAL A 68 47.81 9.38 -46.45
C VAL A 68 48.51 9.75 -45.14
N THR A 69 48.28 9.00 -44.05
CA THR A 69 48.87 9.33 -42.73
C THR A 69 50.09 8.47 -42.36
N GLY A 70 50.27 7.32 -43.02
CA GLY A 70 51.34 6.36 -42.72
C GLY A 70 51.07 5.45 -41.51
N ASP A 71 49.94 5.63 -40.81
CA ASP A 71 49.65 4.90 -39.58
C ASP A 71 49.21 3.45 -39.84
N PRO A 72 49.63 2.48 -39.00
CA PRO A 72 49.19 1.10 -39.13
C PRO A 72 47.73 0.92 -38.70
N TYR A 73 46.92 0.25 -39.53
CA TYR A 73 45.54 -0.12 -39.22
C TYR A 73 45.24 -1.60 -39.46
N THR A 74 44.13 -2.08 -38.87
CA THR A 74 43.65 -3.48 -38.97
C THR A 74 42.29 -3.52 -39.67
N ILE A 75 42.05 -4.55 -40.50
CA ILE A 75 40.77 -4.74 -41.23
C ILE A 75 39.94 -5.83 -40.54
N ALA A 76 38.69 -5.52 -40.22
CA ALA A 76 37.71 -6.51 -39.77
C ALA A 76 36.73 -6.82 -40.91
N SER A 77 36.45 -8.10 -41.14
CA SER A 77 35.47 -8.53 -42.16
C SER A 77 34.52 -9.60 -41.63
N VAL A 78 33.27 -9.56 -42.10
CA VAL A 78 32.26 -10.57 -41.80
C VAL A 78 32.13 -11.48 -43.02
N GLN A 79 32.49 -12.76 -42.88
CA GLN A 79 32.25 -13.72 -43.95
C GLN A 79 30.81 -14.24 -43.89
N GLY A 80 30.05 -14.03 -44.97
CA GLY A 80 28.67 -14.51 -45.13
C GLY A 80 27.63 -13.42 -45.45
N GLY A 81 28.00 -12.14 -45.41
CA GLY A 81 27.19 -11.03 -45.90
C GLY A 81 28.13 -9.88 -46.22
N GLY A 82 28.20 -9.47 -47.48
CA GLY A 82 29.29 -8.66 -48.05
C GLY A 82 29.44 -7.23 -47.51
N LEU A 83 29.77 -7.06 -46.23
CA LEU A 83 30.19 -5.80 -45.64
C LEU A 83 31.67 -5.90 -45.21
N GLN A 84 32.49 -5.05 -45.80
CA GLN A 84 33.85 -4.73 -45.36
C GLN A 84 33.84 -3.31 -44.78
N LEU A 85 34.48 -3.11 -43.63
CA LEU A 85 34.75 -1.78 -43.07
C LEU A 85 36.27 -1.57 -43.10
N GLU A 86 36.71 -0.62 -43.93
CA GLU A 86 38.11 -0.18 -44.00
C GLU A 86 38.22 1.22 -43.37
N ARG A 87 38.60 1.32 -42.09
CA ARG A 87 39.00 2.60 -41.45
C ARG A 87 40.01 2.39 -40.31
N PRO A 88 40.86 3.39 -40.01
CA PRO A 88 42.00 3.24 -39.13
C PRO A 88 41.58 3.08 -37.66
N VAL A 89 41.96 1.94 -37.08
CA VAL A 89 41.96 1.73 -35.62
C VAL A 89 43.43 1.65 -35.21
N ALA A 90 43.87 2.55 -34.33
CA ALA A 90 45.24 2.63 -33.88
C ALA A 90 45.71 1.28 -33.30
N ALA A 91 46.72 0.68 -33.92
CA ALA A 91 47.18 -0.66 -33.58
C ALA A 91 48.05 -0.66 -32.32
N ALA A 92 47.50 -1.11 -31.18
CA ALA A 92 48.32 -1.60 -30.08
C ALA A 92 48.92 -2.96 -30.47
N ALA A 93 50.25 -3.06 -30.47
CA ALA A 93 50.96 -4.28 -30.83
C ALA A 93 50.83 -5.36 -29.74
N THR A 94 49.90 -6.30 -29.89
CA THR A 94 49.81 -7.50 -29.04
C THR A 94 50.39 -8.71 -29.76
N ARG A 95 51.60 -9.13 -29.36
CA ARG A 95 52.11 -10.48 -29.63
C ARG A 95 51.51 -11.43 -28.59
N GLY A 96 50.55 -12.23 -29.01
CA GLY A 96 49.94 -13.28 -28.19
C GLY A 96 48.49 -13.47 -28.60
N ALA A 97 48.14 -14.65 -29.12
CA ALA A 97 46.77 -15.01 -29.40
C ALA A 97 46.00 -15.11 -28.07
N GLU A 98 45.39 -14.01 -27.64
CA GLU A 98 44.55 -13.99 -26.44
C GLU A 98 43.16 -14.56 -26.77
N ARG A 99 42.83 -15.68 -26.11
CA ARG A 99 41.51 -16.33 -26.21
C ARG A 99 40.43 -15.41 -25.65
N LEU A 100 39.65 -14.79 -26.52
CA LEU A 100 38.34 -14.20 -26.20
C LEU A 100 37.42 -15.29 -25.63
N THR A 101 37.25 -15.29 -24.31
CA THR A 101 36.39 -16.27 -23.63
C THR A 101 35.00 -15.67 -23.47
N VAL A 102 34.09 -15.96 -24.40
CA VAL A 102 32.68 -15.56 -24.27
C VAL A 102 32.02 -16.37 -23.17
N LYS A 103 31.77 -15.75 -22.02
CA LYS A 103 30.94 -16.35 -20.96
C LYS A 103 29.46 -16.07 -21.27
N LYS A 104 28.60 -17.09 -21.16
CA LYS A 104 27.15 -16.91 -21.25
C LYS A 104 26.71 -15.97 -20.11
N ALA A 105 26.30 -14.75 -20.45
CA ALA A 105 25.73 -13.82 -19.48
C ALA A 105 24.43 -14.41 -18.92
N LYS A 106 24.31 -14.44 -17.59
CA LYS A 106 23.06 -14.85 -16.95
C LYS A 106 22.05 -13.73 -17.14
N LEU A 107 20.91 -14.04 -17.76
CA LEU A 107 19.86 -13.06 -18.06
C LEU A 107 18.63 -13.31 -17.19
N LEU A 108 17.98 -12.24 -16.75
CA LEU A 108 16.67 -12.26 -16.13
C LEU A 108 15.68 -11.58 -17.08
N ARG A 109 14.68 -12.32 -17.56
CA ARG A 109 13.58 -11.75 -18.33
C ARG A 109 12.44 -11.41 -17.38
N ALA A 110 11.96 -10.17 -17.46
CA ALA A 110 10.78 -9.74 -16.72
C ALA A 110 9.97 -8.81 -17.64
N THR A 111 8.69 -9.14 -17.84
CA THR A 111 7.86 -8.48 -18.86
C THR A 111 8.50 -8.56 -20.26
N ASN A 112 8.59 -7.44 -20.98
CA ASN A 112 9.24 -7.32 -22.28
C ASN A 112 10.71 -6.88 -22.16
N HIS A 113 11.27 -6.90 -20.95
CA HIS A 113 12.62 -6.42 -20.67
C HIS A 113 13.54 -7.57 -20.25
N THR A 114 14.82 -7.42 -20.58
CA THR A 114 15.87 -8.38 -20.24
C THR A 114 16.96 -7.66 -19.45
N TYR A 115 17.32 -8.23 -18.30
CA TYR A 115 18.29 -7.67 -17.37
C TYR A 115 19.52 -8.58 -17.29
N VAL A 116 20.69 -7.98 -17.50
CA VAL A 116 21.98 -8.64 -17.32
C VAL A 116 22.20 -8.88 -15.82
N GLN A 117 22.66 -10.08 -15.44
CA GLN A 117 22.91 -10.46 -14.04
C GLN A 117 24.40 -10.57 -13.72
N SER A 118 25.29 -10.44 -14.72
CA SER A 118 26.76 -10.46 -14.53
C SER A 118 27.29 -9.20 -13.86
N VAL A 119 26.58 -8.07 -13.96
CA VAL A 119 27.05 -6.76 -13.48
C VAL A 119 26.11 -6.22 -12.39
N GLU A 120 26.67 -5.80 -11.25
CA GLU A 120 25.90 -5.16 -10.18
C GLU A 120 25.53 -3.71 -10.56
N GLY A 121 24.24 -3.43 -10.67
CA GLY A 121 23.74 -2.08 -10.91
C GLY A 121 23.86 -1.16 -9.69
N ILE A 122 23.72 0.15 -9.92
CA ILE A 122 23.81 1.17 -8.86
C ILE A 122 22.64 1.05 -7.86
N LEU A 123 21.41 0.78 -8.33
CA LEU A 123 20.23 0.66 -7.46
C LEU A 123 20.34 -0.52 -6.45
N PRO A 124 20.72 -1.75 -6.86
CA PRO A 124 21.05 -2.82 -5.93
C PRO A 124 22.05 -2.41 -4.84
N ARG A 125 23.13 -1.71 -5.21
CA ARG A 125 24.15 -1.23 -4.26
C ARG A 125 23.58 -0.24 -3.24
N ILE A 126 22.76 0.72 -3.68
CA ILE A 126 22.07 1.67 -2.80
C ILE A 126 21.14 0.92 -1.83
N CYS A 127 20.32 0.00 -2.35
CA CYS A 127 19.41 -0.81 -1.52
C CYS A 127 20.18 -1.65 -0.50
N LYS A 128 21.30 -2.27 -0.88
CA LYS A 128 22.16 -3.06 0.02
C LYS A 128 22.67 -2.20 1.17
N ASN A 129 23.14 -0.98 0.89
CA ASN A 129 23.61 -0.06 1.93
C ASN A 129 22.49 0.36 2.89
N LEU A 130 21.30 0.68 2.36
CA LEU A 130 20.12 1.03 3.18
C LEU A 130 19.67 -0.14 4.05
N LEU A 131 19.64 -1.36 3.50
CA LEU A 131 19.27 -2.57 4.24
C LEU A 131 20.29 -2.90 5.34
N GLN A 132 21.59 -2.77 5.07
CA GLN A 132 22.62 -2.95 6.09
C GLN A 132 22.52 -1.91 7.21
N ALA A 133 22.30 -0.63 6.87
CA ALA A 133 22.09 0.42 7.86
C ALA A 133 20.85 0.14 8.72
N ARG A 134 19.76 -0.33 8.09
CA ARG A 134 18.54 -0.72 8.79
C ARG A 134 18.76 -1.92 9.71
N LYS A 135 19.55 -2.91 9.27
CA LYS A 135 19.91 -4.09 10.08
C LYS A 135 20.68 -3.67 11.34
N ARG A 136 21.65 -2.75 11.22
CA ARG A 136 22.37 -2.17 12.36
C ARG A 136 21.43 -1.45 13.33
N ALA A 137 20.53 -0.60 12.83
CA ALA A 137 19.56 0.10 13.67
C ALA A 137 18.60 -0.86 14.41
N LYS A 138 18.14 -1.94 13.76
CA LYS A 138 17.33 -2.97 14.43
C LYS A 138 18.13 -3.72 15.50
N LYS A 139 19.42 -3.98 15.27
CA LYS A 139 20.30 -4.63 16.24
C LYS A 139 20.49 -3.76 17.48
N GLU A 140 20.87 -2.49 17.29
CA GLU A 140 20.99 -1.50 18.36
C GLU A 140 19.69 -1.35 19.16
N MET A 141 18.54 -1.46 18.50
CA MET A 141 17.22 -1.38 19.15
C MET A 141 16.90 -2.60 20.02
N GLY A 142 17.44 -3.77 19.67
CA GLY A 142 17.31 -4.99 20.48
C GLY A 142 18.27 -5.04 21.66
N GLU A 143 19.38 -4.31 21.60
CA GLU A 143 20.41 -4.22 22.64
C GLU A 143 20.09 -3.15 23.70
N THR A 144 19.04 -2.33 23.51
CA THR A 144 18.70 -1.23 24.43
C THR A 144 17.37 -1.45 25.13
N ASP A 145 17.36 -1.24 26.44
CA ASP A 145 16.17 -1.30 27.28
C ASP A 145 15.54 0.07 27.56
N ASP A 146 16.26 1.17 27.29
CA ASP A 146 15.74 2.53 27.45
C ASP A 146 14.57 2.79 26.48
N PRO A 147 13.34 3.05 26.98
CA PRO A 147 12.17 3.30 26.14
C PRO A 147 12.34 4.46 25.16
N VAL A 148 13.04 5.54 25.57
CA VAL A 148 13.22 6.73 24.73
C VAL A 148 14.15 6.42 23.57
N ARG A 149 15.32 5.84 23.85
CA ARG A 149 16.26 5.38 22.83
C ARG A 149 15.66 4.33 21.91
N LYS A 150 14.87 3.39 22.44
CA LYS A 150 14.15 2.39 21.64
C LYS A 150 13.14 3.04 20.70
N GLY A 151 12.43 4.08 21.16
CA GLY A 151 11.56 4.91 20.32
C GLY A 151 12.30 5.60 19.18
N LEU A 152 13.45 6.24 19.47
CA LEU A 152 14.30 6.89 18.47
C LEU A 152 14.82 5.89 17.42
N LEU A 153 15.34 4.74 17.86
CA LEU A 153 15.86 3.69 16.98
C LEU A 153 14.76 3.05 16.13
N ASN A 154 13.54 2.91 16.67
CA ASN A 154 12.39 2.51 15.89
C ASN A 154 12.06 3.55 14.80
N GLY A 155 12.10 4.84 15.13
CA GLY A 155 11.99 5.92 14.15
C GLY A 155 13.04 5.83 13.04
N LYS A 156 14.31 5.61 13.41
CA LYS A 156 15.44 5.43 12.49
C LYS A 156 15.24 4.25 11.54
N GLN A 157 14.86 3.07 12.04
CA GLN A 157 14.66 1.90 11.17
C GLN A 157 13.45 2.07 10.24
N LEU A 158 12.39 2.76 10.68
CA LEU A 158 11.23 3.08 9.85
C LEU A 158 11.61 4.05 8.73
N ALA A 159 12.37 5.11 9.03
CA ALA A 159 12.85 6.06 8.03
C ALA A 159 13.73 5.38 6.96
N LEU A 160 14.63 4.49 7.38
CA LEU A 160 15.45 3.69 6.47
C LEU A 160 14.61 2.73 5.61
N LYS A 161 13.57 2.11 6.18
CA LYS A 161 12.60 1.28 5.43
C LYS A 161 11.87 2.11 4.37
N ILE A 162 11.36 3.27 4.75
CA ILE A 162 10.65 4.18 3.83
C ILE A 162 11.59 4.62 2.69
N SER A 163 12.83 4.97 3.02
CA SER A 163 13.84 5.36 2.02
C SER A 163 14.14 4.22 1.04
N CYS A 164 14.30 2.98 1.54
CA CYS A 164 14.51 1.80 0.69
C CYS A 164 13.32 1.56 -0.25
N ASN A 165 12.09 1.63 0.26
CA ASN A 165 10.88 1.48 -0.55
C ASN A 165 10.70 2.62 -1.56
N SER A 166 11.22 3.81 -1.25
CA SER A 166 11.18 4.97 -2.14
C SER A 166 12.09 4.81 -3.36
N VAL A 167 13.13 3.95 -3.32
CA VAL A 167 13.98 3.66 -4.49
C VAL A 167 13.15 3.09 -5.64
N TYR A 168 12.27 2.13 -5.35
CA TYR A 168 11.32 1.61 -6.35
C TYR A 168 10.36 2.71 -6.83
N GLY A 169 9.77 3.48 -5.90
CA GLY A 169 8.85 4.57 -6.22
C GLY A 169 9.47 5.64 -7.11
N PHE A 170 10.75 5.96 -6.91
CA PHE A 170 11.52 6.90 -7.71
C PHE A 170 11.61 6.46 -9.17
N THR A 171 11.83 5.16 -9.44
CA THR A 171 11.85 4.64 -10.81
C THR A 171 10.48 4.69 -11.50
N GLY A 172 9.38 4.62 -10.75
CA GLY A 172 8.02 4.63 -11.29
C GLY A 172 7.36 6.00 -11.40
N ALA A 173 7.94 7.05 -10.80
CA ALA A 173 7.34 8.38 -10.74
C ALA A 173 7.41 9.08 -12.11
N SER A 174 6.28 9.16 -12.83
CA SER A 174 6.22 9.79 -14.16
C SER A 174 6.60 11.27 -14.16
N LYS A 175 6.40 11.97 -13.04
CA LYS A 175 6.85 13.35 -12.80
C LYS A 175 8.02 13.31 -11.81
N GLY A 176 9.18 12.90 -12.29
CA GLY A 176 10.41 12.78 -11.50
C GLY A 176 11.65 13.12 -12.32
N MET A 177 12.80 13.18 -11.67
CA MET A 177 14.06 13.53 -12.33
C MET A 177 14.57 12.43 -13.26
N LEU A 178 14.29 11.15 -12.96
CA LEU A 178 14.80 10.00 -13.71
C LEU A 178 13.79 8.84 -13.74
N PRO A 179 12.63 8.99 -14.41
CA PRO A 179 11.65 7.92 -14.52
C PRO A 179 12.19 6.77 -15.37
N CYS A 180 12.10 5.55 -14.84
CA CYS A 180 12.39 4.31 -15.57
C CYS A 180 11.28 3.29 -15.30
N VAL A 181 10.13 3.50 -15.97
CA VAL A 181 8.91 2.69 -15.79
C VAL A 181 9.14 1.20 -16.09
N ALA A 182 10.12 0.88 -16.95
CA ALA A 182 10.55 -0.49 -17.23
C ALA A 182 10.97 -1.25 -15.95
N ILE A 183 11.76 -0.62 -15.08
CA ILE A 183 12.17 -1.21 -13.80
C ILE A 183 10.96 -1.40 -12.89
N ALA A 184 10.13 -0.36 -12.73
CA ALA A 184 8.95 -0.41 -11.87
C ALA A 184 7.97 -1.51 -12.30
N SER A 185 7.69 -1.63 -13.60
CA SER A 185 6.84 -2.67 -14.17
C SER A 185 7.41 -4.08 -13.94
N SER A 186 8.73 -4.24 -14.10
CA SER A 186 9.42 -5.51 -13.93
C SER A 186 9.40 -5.98 -12.47
N VAL A 187 9.60 -5.05 -11.52
CA VAL A 187 9.47 -5.32 -10.07
C VAL A 187 8.06 -5.80 -9.73
N THR A 188 7.02 -5.12 -10.23
CA THR A 188 5.63 -5.52 -9.95
C THR A 188 5.27 -6.87 -10.56
N ALA A 189 5.75 -7.17 -11.77
CA ALA A 189 5.49 -8.45 -12.43
C ALA A 189 6.18 -9.61 -11.70
N ILE A 190 7.45 -9.42 -11.30
CA ILE A 190 8.17 -10.41 -10.50
C ILE A 190 7.48 -10.62 -9.15
N GLY A 191 7.07 -9.55 -8.46
CA GLY A 191 6.34 -9.64 -7.19
C GLY A 191 5.05 -10.45 -7.31
N GLN A 192 4.23 -10.16 -8.32
CA GLN A 192 3.01 -10.94 -8.60
C GLN A 192 3.31 -12.42 -8.89
N GLN A 193 4.36 -12.70 -9.65
CA GLN A 193 4.78 -14.07 -9.93
C GLN A 193 5.24 -14.79 -8.66
N MET A 194 6.01 -14.12 -7.80
CA MET A 194 6.47 -14.68 -6.53
C MET A 194 5.30 -15.04 -5.60
N ILE A 195 4.27 -14.20 -5.52
CA ILE A 195 3.06 -14.49 -4.73
C ILE A 195 2.32 -15.71 -5.28
N LYS A 196 2.14 -15.79 -6.61
CA LYS A 196 1.49 -16.93 -7.26
C LYS A 196 2.26 -18.23 -7.01
N THR A 197 3.58 -18.20 -7.20
CA THR A 197 4.45 -19.35 -6.91
C THR A 197 4.38 -19.74 -5.44
N THR A 198 4.36 -18.76 -4.52
CA THR A 198 4.20 -19.01 -3.07
C THR A 198 2.87 -19.71 -2.78
N ALA A 199 1.78 -19.20 -3.34
CA ALA A 199 0.44 -19.77 -3.16
C ALA A 199 0.37 -21.23 -3.65
N SER A 200 0.72 -21.48 -4.92
CA SER A 200 0.70 -22.83 -5.49
C SER A 200 1.62 -23.80 -4.75
N THR A 201 2.84 -23.37 -4.39
CA THR A 201 3.79 -24.21 -3.63
C THR A 201 3.20 -24.64 -2.28
N VAL A 202 2.53 -23.73 -1.57
CA VAL A 202 1.95 -24.04 -0.26
C VAL A 202 0.76 -24.99 -0.38
N GLU A 203 -0.12 -24.77 -1.36
CA GLU A 203 -1.28 -25.64 -1.60
C GLU A 203 -0.84 -27.06 -1.95
N GLU A 204 0.17 -27.20 -2.82
CA GLU A 204 0.72 -28.49 -3.26
C GLU A 204 1.45 -29.24 -2.13
N LEU A 205 2.33 -28.57 -1.38
CA LEU A 205 3.18 -29.24 -0.39
C LEU A 205 2.47 -29.56 0.94
N PHE A 206 1.46 -28.78 1.32
CA PHE A 206 0.84 -28.86 2.65
C PHE A 206 -0.63 -29.24 2.61
N ASN A 207 -1.20 -29.55 1.44
CA ASN A 207 -2.64 -29.77 1.24
C ASN A 207 -3.47 -28.66 1.90
N ALA A 208 -3.00 -27.42 1.73
CA ALA A 208 -3.56 -26.24 2.35
C ALA A 208 -4.39 -25.44 1.34
N THR A 209 -5.16 -24.46 1.82
CA THR A 209 -5.96 -23.58 0.95
C THR A 209 -5.56 -22.13 1.16
N VAL A 210 -5.17 -21.42 0.11
CA VAL A 210 -4.85 -20.00 0.20
C VAL A 210 -6.16 -19.20 0.23
N ILE A 211 -6.43 -18.55 1.36
CA ILE A 211 -7.67 -17.77 1.59
C ILE A 211 -7.55 -16.38 0.97
N TYR A 212 -6.37 -15.76 1.10
CA TYR A 212 -6.15 -14.38 0.73
C TYR A 212 -4.67 -14.12 0.43
N GLY A 213 -4.41 -13.20 -0.50
CA GLY A 213 -3.08 -12.65 -0.74
C GLY A 213 -3.14 -11.13 -0.87
N ASP A 214 -2.24 -10.45 -0.19
CA ASP A 214 -1.90 -9.05 -0.44
C ASP A 214 -0.48 -8.98 -1.01
N THR A 215 -0.16 -7.88 -1.69
CA THR A 215 1.10 -7.47 -2.33
C THR A 215 2.40 -8.16 -1.87
N ASP A 216 2.55 -8.52 -0.60
CA ASP A 216 3.72 -9.14 0.02
C ASP A 216 3.40 -10.24 1.05
N SER A 217 2.15 -10.72 1.13
CA SER A 217 1.70 -11.71 2.13
C SER A 217 0.65 -12.67 1.57
N VAL A 218 0.67 -13.90 2.06
CA VAL A 218 -0.36 -14.92 1.78
C VAL A 218 -0.94 -15.43 3.10
N MET A 219 -2.25 -15.62 3.14
CA MET A 219 -2.98 -16.19 4.26
C MET A 219 -3.48 -17.56 3.87
N VAL A 220 -3.10 -18.55 4.67
CA VAL A 220 -3.23 -19.96 4.34
C VAL A 220 -4.04 -20.66 5.42
N ASN A 221 -5.07 -21.40 5.02
CA ASN A 221 -5.75 -22.36 5.86
C ASN A 221 -5.05 -23.72 5.75
N PHE A 222 -4.43 -24.17 6.84
CA PHE A 222 -3.79 -25.48 6.92
C PHE A 222 -4.72 -26.60 7.41
N HIS A 223 -6.02 -26.33 7.56
CA HIS A 223 -7.03 -27.33 7.96
C HIS A 223 -6.69 -28.07 9.26
N CYS A 224 -6.22 -27.34 10.27
CA CYS A 224 -5.75 -27.90 11.55
C CYS A 224 -6.87 -28.38 12.49
N GLY A 225 -8.13 -28.12 12.13
CA GLY A 225 -9.28 -28.29 13.03
C GLY A 225 -9.44 -27.13 14.02
N ASP A 226 -10.36 -27.30 14.96
CA ASP A 226 -10.75 -26.33 15.99
C ASP A 226 -10.53 -26.85 17.43
N GLY A 227 -10.00 -28.07 17.56
CA GLY A 227 -9.73 -28.72 18.84
C GLY A 227 -8.45 -28.23 19.54
N GLU A 228 -8.19 -28.81 20.72
CA GLU A 228 -7.00 -28.55 21.51
C GLU A 228 -5.72 -28.85 20.70
N GLY A 229 -4.77 -27.90 20.69
CA GLY A 229 -3.53 -28.02 19.94
C GLY A 229 -3.60 -27.59 18.46
N ALA A 230 -4.78 -27.31 17.90
CA ALA A 230 -4.92 -26.85 16.50
C ALA A 230 -4.12 -25.57 16.23
N LEU A 231 -4.16 -24.61 17.17
CA LEU A 231 -3.40 -23.37 17.09
C LEU A 231 -1.88 -23.61 17.08
N ALA A 232 -1.39 -24.48 17.97
CA ALA A 232 0.04 -24.82 18.05
C ALA A 232 0.52 -25.49 16.75
N LYS A 233 -0.29 -26.41 16.21
CA LYS A 233 -0.04 -27.06 14.93
C LYS A 233 -0.01 -26.06 13.77
N ALA A 234 -0.93 -25.10 13.75
CA ALA A 234 -0.98 -24.06 12.72
C ALA A 234 0.27 -23.14 12.77
N LEU A 235 0.72 -22.77 13.97
CA LEU A 235 1.95 -21.98 14.18
C LEU A 235 3.18 -22.74 13.65
N GLU A 236 3.30 -24.03 13.98
CA GLU A 236 4.40 -24.86 13.53
C GLU A 236 4.40 -25.05 12.00
N MET A 237 3.25 -25.44 11.42
CA MET A 237 3.13 -25.64 9.98
C MET A 237 3.39 -24.36 9.19
N GLY A 238 2.91 -23.21 9.68
CA GLY A 238 3.21 -21.91 9.08
C GLY A 238 4.71 -21.63 9.02
N ALA A 239 5.45 -21.91 10.10
CA ALA A 239 6.89 -21.73 10.15
C ALA A 239 7.64 -22.71 9.23
N VAL A 240 7.19 -23.97 9.15
CA VAL A 240 7.76 -24.97 8.24
C VAL A 240 7.51 -24.59 6.77
N ALA A 241 6.29 -24.17 6.43
CA ALA A 241 5.90 -23.75 5.10
C ALA A 241 6.71 -22.54 4.62
N ALA A 242 6.88 -21.53 5.48
CA ALA A 242 7.68 -20.34 5.16
C ALA A 242 9.13 -20.71 4.79
N ARG A 243 9.76 -21.61 5.55
CA ARG A 243 11.11 -22.11 5.25
C ARG A 243 11.17 -22.96 3.98
N ALA A 244 10.17 -23.80 3.73
CA ALA A 244 10.11 -24.64 2.55
C ALA A 244 9.99 -23.79 1.27
N VAL A 245 9.07 -22.83 1.27
CA VAL A 245 8.80 -21.95 0.13
C VAL A 245 9.96 -21.00 -0.14
N THR A 246 10.65 -20.51 0.89
CA THR A 246 11.83 -19.63 0.74
C THR A 246 12.91 -20.24 -0.16
N LYS A 247 13.07 -21.58 -0.14
CA LYS A 247 14.06 -22.29 -0.97
C LYS A 247 13.82 -22.13 -2.47
N ASN A 248 12.60 -21.78 -2.90
CA ASN A 248 12.26 -21.58 -4.30
C ASN A 248 12.70 -20.20 -4.83
N PHE A 249 13.14 -19.30 -3.95
CA PHE A 249 13.52 -17.94 -4.32
C PHE A 249 15.03 -17.69 -4.13
N LYS A 250 15.58 -16.84 -4.99
CA LYS A 250 16.99 -16.43 -4.90
C LYS A 250 17.19 -15.51 -3.68
N PRO A 251 18.27 -15.67 -2.90
CA PRO A 251 18.65 -14.67 -1.90
C PRO A 251 18.77 -13.27 -2.53
N PRO A 252 18.39 -12.18 -1.83
CA PRO A 252 17.99 -12.11 -0.42
C PRO A 252 16.48 -12.24 -0.18
N ASN A 253 15.71 -12.83 -1.11
CA ASN A 253 14.27 -13.02 -0.89
C ASN A 253 14.05 -14.08 0.19
N GLU A 254 13.24 -13.74 1.19
CA GLU A 254 12.94 -14.57 2.34
C GLU A 254 11.46 -14.45 2.69
N LEU A 255 10.79 -15.58 2.89
CA LEU A 255 9.42 -15.62 3.40
C LEU A 255 9.49 -15.94 4.89
N GLU A 256 8.98 -15.02 5.71
CA GLU A 256 8.92 -15.17 7.15
C GLU A 256 7.49 -15.54 7.58
N PHE A 257 7.37 -16.47 8.52
CA PHE A 257 6.11 -16.70 9.20
C PHE A 257 5.88 -15.59 10.24
N GLU A 258 4.73 -14.92 10.18
CA GLU A 258 4.43 -13.79 11.06
C GLU A 258 3.48 -14.15 12.21
N LYS A 259 2.35 -14.80 11.91
CA LYS A 259 1.22 -14.98 12.86
C LYS A 259 0.15 -15.95 12.36
N VAL A 260 -0.68 -16.43 13.28
CA VAL A 260 -1.96 -17.12 13.02
C VAL A 260 -3.13 -16.20 13.41
N TYR A 261 -4.23 -16.26 12.66
CA TYR A 261 -5.52 -15.69 13.06
C TYR A 261 -6.50 -16.81 13.45
N MET A 262 -7.07 -16.75 14.65
CA MET A 262 -8.06 -17.73 15.11
C MET A 262 -9.00 -17.11 16.17
N PRO A 263 -10.23 -16.70 15.82
CA PRO A 263 -10.86 -16.74 14.50
C PRO A 263 -10.35 -15.64 13.55
N TYR A 264 -10.67 -15.81 12.26
CA TYR A 264 -10.33 -14.88 11.18
C TYR A 264 -11.60 -14.44 10.41
N PHE A 265 -11.73 -13.14 10.17
CA PHE A 265 -12.83 -12.53 9.43
C PHE A 265 -12.28 -11.69 8.27
N LEU A 266 -12.57 -12.12 7.05
CA LEU A 266 -12.21 -11.40 5.82
C LEU A 266 -13.46 -10.79 5.19
N TYR A 267 -13.52 -9.45 5.17
CA TYR A 267 -14.63 -8.73 4.56
C TYR A 267 -14.40 -8.46 3.07
N SER A 268 -13.22 -7.96 2.73
CA SER A 268 -12.80 -7.69 1.35
C SER A 268 -11.29 -7.46 1.29
N LYS A 269 -10.74 -7.25 0.08
CA LYS A 269 -9.32 -6.96 -0.10
C LYS A 269 -8.89 -5.80 0.82
N LYS A 270 -7.82 -6.02 1.58
CA LYS A 270 -7.27 -5.08 2.58
C LYS A 270 -8.23 -4.70 3.72
N ARG A 271 -9.30 -5.48 3.93
CA ARG A 271 -10.32 -5.25 4.98
C ARG A 271 -10.63 -6.54 5.72
N TYR A 272 -9.98 -6.75 6.86
CA TYR A 272 -10.10 -7.96 7.64
C TYR A 272 -9.85 -7.69 9.13
N ALA A 273 -10.32 -8.61 9.97
CA ALA A 273 -10.08 -8.62 11.40
C ALA A 273 -9.84 -10.05 11.86
N GLY A 274 -9.11 -10.22 12.95
CA GLY A 274 -8.91 -11.53 13.54
C GLY A 274 -8.19 -11.43 14.87
N GLN A 275 -8.36 -12.46 15.69
CA GLN A 275 -7.58 -12.60 16.90
C GLN A 275 -6.20 -13.12 16.54
N MET A 276 -5.17 -12.32 16.79
CA MET A 276 -3.79 -12.58 16.38
C MET A 276 -3.04 -13.40 17.43
N TYR A 277 -2.32 -14.41 16.97
CA TYR A 277 -1.45 -15.26 17.78
C TYR A 277 -0.06 -15.36 17.16
N THR A 278 0.95 -15.03 17.95
CA THR A 278 2.38 -15.33 17.68
C THR A 278 2.88 -16.50 18.53
N ARG A 279 2.13 -16.84 19.60
CA ARG A 279 2.41 -17.93 20.54
C ARG A 279 1.10 -18.68 20.82
N PRO A 280 1.17 -19.98 21.18
CA PRO A 280 -0.03 -20.82 21.32
C PRO A 280 -0.80 -20.59 22.62
N ASP A 281 -0.17 -19.95 23.62
CA ASP A 281 -0.69 -19.80 24.98
C ASP A 281 -1.83 -18.78 25.08
N ARG A 282 -1.69 -17.64 24.39
CA ARG A 282 -2.66 -16.55 24.50
C ARG A 282 -2.67 -15.67 23.25
N PRO A 283 -3.82 -15.05 22.96
CA PRO A 283 -3.90 -14.04 21.91
C PRO A 283 -3.03 -12.82 22.25
N ASP A 284 -2.37 -12.26 21.23
CA ASP A 284 -1.62 -11.01 21.40
C ASP A 284 -2.56 -9.81 21.41
N LYS A 285 -3.45 -9.73 20.41
CA LYS A 285 -4.48 -8.70 20.27
C LYS A 285 -5.48 -9.05 19.17
N VAL A 286 -6.61 -8.35 19.15
CA VAL A 286 -7.46 -8.29 17.96
C VAL A 286 -6.86 -7.31 16.96
N ASP A 287 -6.36 -7.85 15.85
CA ASP A 287 -5.80 -7.07 14.74
C ASP A 287 -6.92 -6.72 13.76
N VAL A 288 -6.95 -5.46 13.33
CA VAL A 288 -7.95 -4.95 12.40
C VAL A 288 -7.28 -4.14 11.31
N LYS A 289 -7.49 -4.52 10.06
CA LYS A 289 -6.93 -3.85 8.88
C LYS A 289 -8.03 -3.29 8.00
N GLY A 290 -7.90 -2.02 7.62
CA GLY A 290 -8.75 -1.33 6.63
C GLY A 290 -10.25 -1.18 6.96
N LEU A 291 -10.74 -1.79 8.05
CA LEU A 291 -12.11 -1.58 8.54
C LEU A 291 -12.29 -0.17 9.10
N GLN A 292 -13.54 0.26 9.23
CA GLN A 292 -13.87 1.65 9.59
C GLN A 292 -13.38 2.06 11.00
N VAL A 293 -13.16 1.10 11.91
CA VAL A 293 -12.64 1.33 13.27
C VAL A 293 -11.24 1.96 13.29
N VAL A 294 -10.37 1.65 12.33
CA VAL A 294 -9.01 2.21 12.26
C VAL A 294 -8.93 3.52 11.49
N ARG A 295 -10.06 4.00 10.94
CA ARG A 295 -10.08 5.25 10.18
C ARG A 295 -10.20 6.46 11.10
N ARG A 296 -9.41 7.50 10.81
CA ARG A 296 -9.33 8.73 11.62
C ARG A 296 -10.39 9.79 11.29
N ASP A 297 -11.27 9.50 10.33
CA ASP A 297 -12.36 10.37 9.87
C ASP A 297 -13.71 9.98 10.49
N ARG A 298 -13.70 9.12 11.52
CA ARG A 298 -14.85 8.65 12.28
C ARG A 298 -14.77 9.14 13.72
N SER A 299 -15.93 9.39 14.33
CA SER A 299 -16.00 9.82 15.72
C SER A 299 -15.48 8.72 16.67
N GLN A 300 -15.03 9.10 17.87
CA GLN A 300 -14.56 8.10 18.84
C GLN A 300 -15.70 7.15 19.25
N MET A 301 -16.92 7.67 19.42
CA MET A 301 -18.12 6.84 19.64
C MET A 301 -18.28 5.79 18.54
N SER A 302 -18.13 6.17 17.27
CA SER A 302 -18.30 5.25 16.14
C SER A 302 -17.23 4.16 16.19
N ARG A 303 -15.99 4.53 16.50
CA ARG A 303 -14.88 3.60 16.64
C ARG A 303 -15.08 2.65 17.83
N ASP A 304 -15.53 3.14 18.98
CA ASP A 304 -15.79 2.33 20.16
C ASP A 304 -16.90 1.29 19.90
N VAL A 305 -18.01 1.72 19.30
CA VAL A 305 -19.13 0.84 18.95
C VAL A 305 -18.67 -0.22 17.93
N MET A 306 -18.00 0.19 16.85
CA MET A 306 -17.49 -0.77 15.85
C MET A 306 -16.46 -1.71 16.44
N ARG A 307 -15.61 -1.23 17.35
CA ARG A 307 -14.62 -2.06 18.03
C ARG A 307 -15.30 -3.13 18.88
N ALA A 308 -16.30 -2.74 19.66
CA ALA A 308 -17.09 -3.67 20.47
C ALA A 308 -17.79 -4.74 19.62
N VAL A 309 -18.33 -4.37 18.45
CA VAL A 309 -18.94 -5.32 17.51
C VAL A 309 -17.88 -6.28 16.95
N ILE A 310 -16.73 -5.76 16.49
CA ILE A 310 -15.65 -6.59 15.95
C ILE A 310 -15.11 -7.53 17.02
N ASP A 311 -14.88 -7.04 18.24
CA ASP A 311 -14.41 -7.86 19.36
C ASP A 311 -15.44 -8.97 19.63
N CYS A 312 -16.74 -8.68 19.66
CA CYS A 312 -17.77 -9.73 19.76
C CYS A 312 -17.80 -10.72 18.57
N MET A 313 -17.34 -10.33 17.38
CA MET A 313 -17.26 -11.23 16.22
C MET A 313 -16.04 -12.16 16.27
N VAL A 314 -14.92 -11.66 16.76
CA VAL A 314 -13.62 -12.36 16.70
C VAL A 314 -13.18 -12.95 18.03
N LEU A 315 -13.97 -12.77 19.09
CA LEU A 315 -13.79 -13.52 20.32
C LEU A 315 -14.48 -14.89 20.20
N PRO A 316 -13.81 -16.00 20.60
CA PRO A 316 -14.44 -17.30 20.58
C PRO A 316 -15.68 -17.32 21.46
N VAL A 317 -16.62 -18.23 21.16
CA VAL A 317 -17.70 -18.57 22.09
C VAL A 317 -17.05 -19.33 23.24
N SER A 318 -17.26 -18.85 24.47
CA SER A 318 -16.72 -19.48 25.66
C SER A 318 -17.53 -20.71 26.07
N ASP A 319 -16.90 -21.62 26.82
CA ASP A 319 -17.59 -22.79 27.38
C ASP A 319 -18.77 -22.39 28.27
N ASP A 320 -18.68 -21.26 28.97
CA ASP A 320 -19.77 -20.70 29.77
C ASP A 320 -20.96 -20.26 28.91
N GLU A 321 -20.69 -19.63 27.77
CA GLU A 321 -21.73 -19.24 26.81
C GLU A 321 -22.41 -20.47 26.20
N GLU A 322 -21.65 -21.52 25.86
CA GLU A 322 -22.20 -22.79 25.37
C GLU A 322 -23.04 -23.48 26.45
N ARG A 323 -22.54 -23.58 27.69
CA ARG A 323 -23.29 -24.15 28.82
C ARG A 323 -24.59 -23.41 29.12
N SER A 324 -24.57 -22.08 29.03
CA SER A 324 -25.74 -21.23 29.30
C SER A 324 -26.78 -21.28 28.17
N ASN A 325 -26.43 -21.85 27.03
CA ASN A 325 -27.25 -21.93 25.84
C ASN A 325 -27.30 -23.37 25.30
N PRO A 326 -27.85 -24.32 26.07
CA PRO A 326 -27.86 -25.72 25.67
C PRO A 326 -28.70 -25.92 24.40
N GLY A 327 -28.18 -26.72 23.47
CA GLY A 327 -28.89 -27.13 22.26
C GLY A 327 -28.94 -26.10 21.13
N ILE A 328 -28.31 -24.93 21.27
CA ILE A 328 -28.15 -23.98 20.15
C ILE A 328 -26.69 -23.95 19.70
N GLY A 329 -26.45 -24.07 18.39
CA GLY A 329 -25.10 -24.09 17.82
C GLY A 329 -24.33 -22.77 18.05
N LYS A 330 -22.99 -22.83 17.98
CA LYS A 330 -22.09 -21.68 18.23
C LYS A 330 -22.44 -20.44 17.40
N GLU A 331 -22.91 -20.64 16.17
CA GLU A 331 -23.37 -19.56 15.28
C GLU A 331 -24.58 -18.81 15.86
N ALA A 332 -25.56 -19.52 16.41
CA ALA A 332 -26.74 -18.92 17.03
C ALA A 332 -26.38 -18.17 18.32
N ILE A 333 -25.44 -18.70 19.10
CA ILE A 333 -24.89 -18.01 20.29
C ILE A 333 -24.20 -16.71 19.87
N LEU A 334 -23.35 -16.77 18.85
CA LEU A 334 -22.66 -15.60 18.29
C LEU A 334 -23.65 -14.54 17.79
N LYS A 335 -24.69 -14.96 17.06
CA LYS A 335 -25.77 -14.07 16.61
C LYS A 335 -26.43 -13.37 17.81
N ARG A 336 -26.93 -14.13 18.79
CA ARG A 336 -27.58 -13.56 20.00
C ARG A 336 -26.69 -12.57 20.74
N ARG A 337 -25.41 -12.91 20.92
CA ARG A 337 -24.42 -12.03 21.56
C ARG A 337 -24.25 -10.72 20.80
N LEU A 338 -24.12 -10.79 19.48
CA LEU A 338 -23.97 -9.61 18.63
C LEU A 338 -25.22 -8.73 18.64
N GLU A 339 -26.40 -9.32 18.52
CA GLU A 339 -27.67 -8.59 18.58
C GLU A 339 -27.83 -7.88 19.93
N ALA A 340 -27.59 -8.58 21.04
CA ALA A 340 -27.66 -8.01 22.37
C ALA A 340 -26.67 -6.84 22.53
N LYS A 341 -25.42 -7.02 22.05
CA LYS A 341 -24.40 -5.99 22.13
C LYS A 341 -24.77 -4.75 21.31
N VAL A 342 -25.21 -4.92 20.07
CA VAL A 342 -25.63 -3.82 19.20
C VAL A 342 -26.83 -3.09 19.82
N ARG A 343 -27.83 -3.81 20.34
CA ARG A 343 -29.01 -3.19 20.99
C ARG A 343 -28.64 -2.32 22.18
N VAL A 344 -27.71 -2.75 23.03
CA VAL A 344 -27.23 -1.93 24.16
C VAL A 344 -26.53 -0.67 23.65
N LEU A 345 -25.62 -0.79 22.69
CA LEU A 345 -24.88 0.35 22.14
C LEU A 345 -25.80 1.36 21.43
N LEU A 346 -26.83 0.88 20.73
CA LEU A 346 -27.86 1.72 20.11
C LEU A 346 -28.73 2.42 21.16
N ARG A 347 -29.10 1.73 22.24
CA ARG A 347 -29.83 2.32 23.37
C ARG A 347 -29.03 3.47 24.00
N ASP A 348 -27.75 3.27 24.26
CA ASP A 348 -26.88 4.30 24.85
C ASP A 348 -26.80 5.55 23.96
N LEU A 349 -26.74 5.36 22.64
CA LEU A 349 -26.79 6.46 21.67
C LEU A 349 -28.14 7.19 21.71
N VAL A 350 -29.25 6.45 21.68
CA VAL A 350 -30.60 7.02 21.64
C VAL A 350 -30.92 7.75 22.94
N GLU A 351 -30.49 7.23 24.08
CA GLU A 351 -30.71 7.81 25.41
C GLU A 351 -29.70 8.93 25.73
N ALA A 352 -28.84 9.32 24.79
CA ALA A 352 -27.81 10.35 24.96
C ALA A 352 -26.88 10.07 26.17
N ARG A 353 -26.57 8.79 26.42
CA ARG A 353 -25.65 8.35 27.49
C ARG A 353 -24.18 8.35 27.06
N VAL A 354 -23.91 8.60 25.77
CA VAL A 354 -22.54 8.71 25.26
C VAL A 354 -21.94 10.06 25.65
N PRO A 355 -20.72 10.09 26.21
CA PRO A 355 -20.00 11.33 26.49
C PRO A 355 -19.83 12.22 25.26
N TRP A 356 -20.00 13.52 25.47
CA TRP A 356 -20.08 14.51 24.39
C TRP A 356 -18.79 14.58 23.53
N ASP A 357 -17.63 14.43 24.16
CA ASP A 357 -16.31 14.41 23.51
C ASP A 357 -16.16 13.27 22.48
N LYS A 358 -16.90 12.18 22.66
CA LYS A 358 -16.82 11.02 21.75
C LYS A 358 -17.47 11.27 20.40
N TYR A 359 -18.26 12.34 20.25
CA TYR A 359 -18.89 12.71 18.99
C TYR A 359 -17.97 13.51 18.05
N VAL A 360 -16.82 13.99 18.55
CA VAL A 360 -15.88 14.80 17.76
C VAL A 360 -15.32 13.99 16.58
N ILE A 361 -15.37 14.59 15.40
CA ILE A 361 -14.82 14.09 14.13
C ILE A 361 -13.66 14.98 13.73
N THR A 362 -12.61 14.39 13.14
CA THR A 362 -11.44 15.14 12.69
C THR A 362 -11.16 14.89 11.21
N GLN A 363 -11.12 15.95 10.40
CA GLN A 363 -10.83 15.87 8.96
C GLN A 363 -9.74 16.87 8.55
N SER A 364 -8.89 16.46 7.61
CA SER A 364 -7.80 17.30 7.12
C SER A 364 -8.27 18.24 6.01
N ILE A 365 -7.85 19.50 6.04
CA ILE A 365 -8.07 20.44 4.93
C ILE A 365 -7.09 20.12 3.82
N SER A 366 -7.61 19.68 2.68
CA SER A 366 -6.79 19.49 1.47
C SER A 366 -6.45 20.83 0.82
N LYS A 367 -5.41 20.88 -0.02
CA LYS A 367 -5.06 22.08 -0.80
C LYS A 367 -6.26 22.63 -1.57
N LYS A 368 -7.02 21.75 -2.25
CA LYS A 368 -8.26 22.10 -2.94
C LYS A 368 -9.33 22.65 -1.98
N GLY A 369 -9.50 22.02 -0.82
CA GLY A 369 -10.45 22.49 0.19
C GLY A 369 -10.06 23.87 0.77
N TYR A 370 -8.76 24.15 0.88
CA TYR A 370 -8.26 25.46 1.30
C TYR A 370 -8.45 26.52 0.21
N GLU A 371 -8.20 26.18 -1.06
CA GLU A 371 -8.51 27.05 -2.20
C GLU A 371 -10.01 27.35 -2.28
N GLU A 372 -10.86 26.33 -2.09
CA GLU A 372 -12.33 26.49 -2.02
C GLU A 372 -12.78 27.33 -0.81
N LYS A 373 -12.11 27.22 0.34
CA LYS A 373 -12.34 28.08 1.53
C LYS A 373 -12.12 29.56 1.18
N ASN A 374 -11.06 29.86 0.42
CA ASN A 374 -10.59 31.22 0.17
C ASN A 374 -11.11 31.83 -1.16
N ALA A 375 -11.82 31.07 -1.98
CA ALA A 375 -12.36 31.56 -3.24
C ALA A 375 -13.60 32.45 -3.01
N ALA A 376 -13.48 33.74 -3.30
CA ALA A 376 -14.61 34.67 -3.28
C ALA A 376 -15.65 34.28 -4.34
N GLY A 377 -16.89 34.02 -3.92
CA GLY A 377 -18.05 33.82 -4.82
C GLY A 377 -18.27 32.42 -5.38
N MET A 378 -17.43 31.42 -5.07
CA MET A 378 -17.66 30.05 -5.55
C MET A 378 -18.65 29.31 -4.65
N LYS A 379 -19.50 28.43 -5.23
CA LYS A 379 -20.44 27.54 -4.53
C LYS A 379 -19.78 26.98 -3.27
N SER A 380 -20.19 27.51 -2.11
CA SER A 380 -19.66 27.19 -0.79
C SER A 380 -19.43 25.67 -0.68
N ALA A 381 -18.17 25.28 -0.41
CA ALA A 381 -17.71 23.90 -0.43
C ALA A 381 -18.73 22.94 0.19
N SER A 382 -19.07 21.84 -0.49
CA SER A 382 -20.08 20.87 0.00
C SER A 382 -19.60 20.06 1.22
N LEU A 383 -18.38 20.31 1.69
CA LEU A 383 -17.70 19.62 2.78
C LEU A 383 -17.83 20.41 4.08
N GLY A 384 -18.36 19.75 5.12
CA GLY A 384 -18.65 20.41 6.40
C GLY A 384 -17.45 20.99 7.13
N HIS A 385 -16.29 20.30 7.12
CA HIS A 385 -15.07 20.80 7.75
C HIS A 385 -14.48 22.02 7.04
N VAL A 386 -14.70 22.18 5.72
CA VAL A 386 -14.25 23.34 4.96
C VAL A 386 -15.13 24.55 5.28
N LYS A 387 -16.46 24.36 5.32
CA LYS A 387 -17.40 25.43 5.73
C LYS A 387 -17.18 25.87 7.17
N LEU A 388 -16.92 24.93 8.06
CA LEU A 388 -16.59 25.27 9.45
C LEU A 388 -15.29 26.07 9.51
N ALA A 389 -14.24 25.69 8.78
CA ALA A 389 -13.00 26.43 8.76
C ALA A 389 -13.17 27.89 8.28
N ASP A 390 -13.99 28.13 7.25
CA ASP A 390 -14.39 29.48 6.83
C ASP A 390 -15.19 30.21 7.93
N ARG A 391 -16.11 29.52 8.60
CA ARG A 391 -16.88 30.11 9.71
C ARG A 391 -16.00 30.50 10.90
N MET A 392 -15.00 29.69 11.25
CA MET A 392 -14.04 29.99 12.31
C MET A 392 -13.24 31.26 11.97
N GLU A 393 -12.75 31.38 10.73
CA GLU A 393 -12.05 32.57 10.22
C GLU A 393 -12.92 33.84 10.29
N ARG A 394 -14.21 33.73 9.97
CA ARG A 394 -15.14 34.85 10.04
C ARG A 394 -15.48 35.28 11.48
N ARG A 395 -15.44 34.34 12.42
CA ARG A 395 -15.65 34.63 13.85
C ARG A 395 -14.46 35.37 14.43
N GLU A 396 -13.26 34.88 14.12
CA GLU A 396 -11.99 35.45 14.58
C GLU A 396 -10.98 35.46 13.42
N PRO A 397 -10.81 36.61 12.73
CA PRO A 397 -9.88 36.70 11.61
C PRO A 397 -8.45 36.35 12.03
N GLY A 398 -7.80 35.45 11.29
CA GLY A 398 -6.43 35.00 11.53
C GLY A 398 -6.30 33.70 12.34
N THR A 399 -7.38 33.14 12.89
CA THR A 399 -7.35 31.87 13.66
C THR A 399 -7.83 30.65 12.87
N GLY A 400 -8.26 30.85 11.61
CA GLY A 400 -8.85 29.78 10.83
C GLY A 400 -7.82 28.75 10.32
N PRO A 401 -8.18 27.45 10.26
CA PRO A 401 -7.25 26.40 9.82
C PRO A 401 -6.76 26.57 8.38
N VAL A 402 -5.52 26.14 8.11
CA VAL A 402 -4.87 26.20 6.80
C VAL A 402 -4.76 24.84 6.10
N SER A 403 -4.28 24.83 4.85
CA SER A 403 -4.04 23.58 4.10
C SER A 403 -3.07 22.66 4.85
N GLY A 404 -3.49 21.42 5.09
CA GLY A 404 -2.73 20.42 5.86
C GLY A 404 -3.22 20.25 7.30
N ASP A 405 -3.87 21.28 7.85
CA ASP A 405 -4.40 21.23 9.22
C ASP A 405 -5.58 20.25 9.33
N ARG A 406 -5.84 19.82 10.56
CA ARG A 406 -6.99 18.98 10.88
C ARG A 406 -8.03 19.75 11.67
N VAL A 407 -9.20 19.91 11.09
CA VAL A 407 -10.37 20.55 11.72
C VAL A 407 -11.11 19.50 12.54
N GLN A 408 -11.35 19.83 13.81
CA GLN A 408 -12.25 19.07 14.66
C GLN A 408 -13.65 19.66 14.61
N PHE A 409 -14.67 18.82 14.56
CA PHE A 409 -16.05 19.28 14.52
C PHE A 409 -17.02 18.23 15.05
N VAL A 410 -18.18 18.69 15.50
CA VAL A 410 -19.36 17.86 15.78
C VAL A 410 -20.47 18.19 14.78
N VAL A 411 -21.38 17.24 14.56
CA VAL A 411 -22.59 17.50 13.77
C VAL A 411 -23.74 17.78 14.72
N VAL A 412 -24.19 19.03 14.73
CA VAL A 412 -25.26 19.50 15.61
C VAL A 412 -26.62 19.35 14.95
N LYS A 413 -27.64 19.14 15.79
CA LYS A 413 -29.02 19.11 15.35
C LYS A 413 -29.47 20.48 14.94
N GLU A 414 -28.99 21.57 15.53
CA GLU A 414 -29.31 22.95 15.15
C GLU A 414 -28.12 23.74 14.64
N ALA A 415 -28.28 24.47 13.53
CA ALA A 415 -27.26 25.33 12.94
C ALA A 415 -27.48 26.77 13.45
N PRO A 416 -26.73 27.25 14.46
CA PRO A 416 -27.06 28.50 15.14
C PRO A 416 -26.93 29.71 14.23
N HIS A 417 -25.97 29.69 13.31
CA HIS A 417 -25.78 30.71 12.27
C HIS A 417 -26.95 30.75 11.26
N LEU A 418 -27.84 29.75 11.28
CA LEU A 418 -29.04 29.67 10.46
C LEU A 418 -30.33 29.76 11.29
N SER A 419 -30.25 29.96 12.61
CA SER A 419 -31.42 30.03 13.50
C SER A 419 -32.37 31.21 13.18
N HIS A 420 -31.83 32.29 12.60
CA HIS A 420 -32.59 33.44 12.08
C HIS A 420 -32.94 33.33 10.58
N VAL A 421 -32.66 32.18 9.94
CA VAL A 421 -32.85 31.92 8.50
C VAL A 421 -34.01 30.93 8.29
N ARG A 422 -35.03 30.99 9.16
CA ARG A 422 -36.34 30.37 8.86
C ARG A 422 -36.97 31.19 7.72
N ASP A 423 -37.21 30.55 6.58
CA ASP A 423 -37.80 31.11 5.36
C ASP A 423 -36.97 32.24 4.69
N ARG A 424 -35.69 31.99 4.40
CA ARG A 424 -34.89 32.88 3.54
C ARG A 424 -34.11 32.16 2.45
N THR A 425 -34.04 32.84 1.31
CA THR A 425 -33.19 32.52 0.17
C THR A 425 -31.79 33.06 0.43
N ILE A 426 -30.80 32.18 0.64
CA ILE A 426 -29.39 32.57 0.72
C ILE A 426 -28.85 32.71 -0.70
N ALA A 427 -28.59 33.95 -1.12
CA ALA A 427 -27.92 34.26 -2.37
C ALA A 427 -26.40 34.31 -2.14
N THR A 428 -25.64 33.45 -2.81
CA THR A 428 -24.22 33.68 -3.07
C THR A 428 -24.10 34.83 -4.06
N VAL A 429 -23.36 35.88 -3.70
CA VAL A 429 -23.10 37.05 -4.54
C VAL A 429 -21.61 37.15 -4.89
N ASP A 430 -21.29 37.75 -6.03
CA ASP A 430 -19.92 38.11 -6.40
C ASP A 430 -19.44 39.38 -5.67
N ALA A 431 -18.18 39.77 -5.91
CA ALA A 431 -17.59 40.99 -5.34
C ALA A 431 -18.31 42.29 -5.77
N ASN A 432 -19.14 42.24 -6.82
CA ASN A 432 -19.96 43.36 -7.32
C ASN A 432 -21.43 43.24 -6.89
N ASN A 433 -21.71 42.41 -5.88
CA ASN A 433 -23.03 42.18 -5.31
C ASN A 433 -24.06 41.58 -6.28
N ARG A 434 -23.61 40.89 -7.34
CA ARG A 434 -24.47 40.15 -8.27
C ARG A 434 -24.70 38.74 -7.78
N THR A 435 -25.95 38.30 -7.71
CA THR A 435 -26.33 36.94 -7.30
C THR A 435 -25.81 35.90 -8.29
N LEU A 436 -24.90 35.04 -7.82
CA LEU A 436 -24.31 33.92 -8.57
C LEU A 436 -25.13 32.62 -8.43
N ALA A 437 -25.71 32.39 -7.27
CA ALA A 437 -26.64 31.28 -7.03
C ALA A 437 -27.47 31.58 -5.78
N SER A 438 -28.67 31.01 -5.68
CA SER A 438 -29.53 31.20 -4.52
C SER A 438 -30.12 29.88 -4.05
N VAL A 439 -30.08 29.63 -2.74
CA VAL A 439 -30.68 28.43 -2.12
C VAL A 439 -31.76 28.88 -1.15
N THR A 440 -33.00 28.50 -1.40
CA THR A 440 -34.13 28.72 -0.50
C THR A 440 -34.26 27.53 0.43
N TYR A 441 -34.22 27.79 1.74
CA TYR A 441 -34.47 26.76 2.76
C TYR A 441 -35.92 26.90 3.23
N GLN A 442 -36.75 25.88 2.99
CA GLN A 442 -38.11 25.83 3.53
C GLN A 442 -38.10 25.42 5.01
N ALA A 443 -38.98 25.99 5.83
CA ALA A 443 -39.08 25.74 7.28
C ALA A 443 -39.21 24.25 7.72
N LYS A 444 -39.55 23.33 6.81
CA LYS A 444 -39.63 21.88 7.10
C LYS A 444 -38.31 21.13 6.93
N ASP A 445 -37.33 21.71 6.23
CA ASP A 445 -36.11 21.02 5.87
C ASP A 445 -34.94 21.46 6.76
N TRP A 446 -34.34 20.47 7.42
CA TRP A 446 -33.16 20.68 8.22
C TRP A 446 -31.98 21.18 7.33
N PRO A 447 -31.22 22.23 7.70
CA PRO A 447 -30.10 22.72 6.87
C PRO A 447 -29.10 21.61 6.51
N PRO A 448 -28.54 21.66 5.29
CA PRO A 448 -27.74 20.57 4.75
C PRO A 448 -26.57 20.24 5.66
N ARG A 449 -26.16 18.97 5.70
CA ARG A 449 -25.18 18.46 6.69
C ARG A 449 -23.89 19.28 6.80
N HIS A 450 -23.41 19.82 5.69
CA HIS A 450 -22.19 20.64 5.68
C HIS A 450 -22.36 21.99 6.41
N GLU A 451 -23.58 22.48 6.58
CA GLU A 451 -23.86 23.67 7.38
C GLU A 451 -23.84 23.37 8.89
N ARG A 452 -24.17 22.15 9.28
CA ARG A 452 -24.29 21.76 10.70
C ARG A 452 -23.00 21.33 11.37
N CYS A 453 -21.88 21.38 10.66
CA CYS A 453 -20.61 21.10 11.31
C CYS A 453 -20.27 22.32 12.16
N GLU A 454 -19.96 22.08 13.43
CA GLU A 454 -19.65 23.13 14.38
C GLU A 454 -18.42 22.78 15.21
N ASP A 455 -17.68 23.82 15.58
CA ASP A 455 -16.51 23.70 16.45
C ASP A 455 -16.93 23.09 17.80
N PRO A 456 -16.16 22.12 18.35
CA PRO A 456 -16.60 21.45 19.53
C PRO A 456 -16.72 22.35 20.77
N GLU A 457 -15.81 23.31 20.93
CA GLU A 457 -15.84 24.24 22.05
C GLU A 457 -17.01 25.21 21.93
N PHE A 458 -17.22 25.76 20.73
CA PHE A 458 -18.37 26.61 20.44
C PHE A 458 -19.69 25.90 20.72
N ALA A 459 -19.82 24.64 20.26
CA ALA A 459 -21.03 23.85 20.45
C ALA A 459 -21.33 23.58 21.93
N ARG A 460 -20.30 23.36 22.75
CA ARG A 460 -20.44 23.18 24.19
C ARG A 460 -20.83 24.48 24.90
N LEU A 461 -20.16 25.60 24.58
CA LEU A 461 -20.43 26.90 25.18
C LEU A 461 -21.86 27.37 24.91
N HIS A 462 -22.40 27.07 23.73
CA HIS A 462 -23.74 27.46 23.30
C HIS A 462 -24.81 26.37 23.55
N ASN A 463 -24.47 25.30 24.28
CA ASN A 463 -25.38 24.19 24.59
C ASN A 463 -26.09 23.60 23.35
N LEU A 464 -25.36 23.46 22.25
CA LEU A 464 -25.92 22.93 21.00
C LEU A 464 -26.20 21.44 21.14
N THR A 465 -27.37 21.02 20.65
CA THR A 465 -27.78 19.61 20.69
C THR A 465 -27.09 18.82 19.58
N ILE A 466 -26.63 17.61 19.88
CA ILE A 466 -26.00 16.71 18.91
C ILE A 466 -27.06 16.05 18.01
N ASP A 467 -26.76 15.92 16.72
CA ASP A 467 -27.60 15.19 15.77
C ASP A 467 -27.38 13.68 15.88
N HIS A 468 -28.04 13.04 16.84
CA HIS A 468 -27.99 11.59 17.03
C HIS A 468 -28.45 10.79 15.80
N GLU A 469 -29.34 11.35 14.95
CA GLU A 469 -29.82 10.68 13.74
C GLU A 469 -28.71 10.59 12.68
N TYR A 470 -27.88 11.64 12.55
CA TYR A 470 -26.69 11.59 11.72
C TYR A 470 -25.69 10.52 12.19
N TYR A 471 -25.38 10.47 13.49
CA TYR A 471 -24.43 9.47 13.99
C TYR A 471 -24.98 8.05 13.84
N LEU A 472 -26.27 7.82 14.09
CA LEU A 472 -26.90 6.53 13.85
C LEU A 472 -26.83 6.13 12.37
N SER A 473 -27.37 6.95 11.47
CA SER A 473 -27.53 6.59 10.05
C SER A 473 -26.22 6.57 9.26
N THR A 474 -25.32 7.53 9.52
CA THR A 474 -24.13 7.77 8.70
C THR A 474 -22.84 7.22 9.31
N GLN A 475 -22.74 7.19 10.64
CA GLN A 475 -21.53 6.73 11.34
C GLN A 475 -21.65 5.27 11.83
N LEU A 476 -22.85 4.74 12.09
CA LEU A 476 -23.04 3.39 12.64
C LEU A 476 -23.75 2.40 11.71
N LYS A 477 -24.95 2.74 11.23
CA LYS A 477 -25.83 1.79 10.51
C LYS A 477 -25.14 1.17 9.31
N LYS A 478 -24.63 1.99 8.39
CA LYS A 478 -23.93 1.51 7.18
C LYS A 478 -22.72 0.62 7.50
N PRO A 479 -21.74 1.02 8.34
CA PRO A 479 -20.61 0.17 8.68
C PRO A 479 -20.99 -1.15 9.33
N ILE A 480 -21.93 -1.11 10.28
CA ILE A 480 -22.28 -2.29 11.07
C ILE A 480 -23.10 -3.27 10.24
N ILE A 481 -24.06 -2.81 9.45
CA ILE A 481 -24.79 -3.69 8.52
C ILE A 481 -23.80 -4.34 7.56
N ALA A 482 -22.92 -3.56 6.93
CA ALA A 482 -21.92 -4.10 6.01
C ALA A 482 -21.02 -5.17 6.67
N LEU A 483 -20.75 -5.04 7.98
CA LEU A 483 -19.94 -5.98 8.73
C LEU A 483 -20.70 -7.26 9.10
N LEU A 484 -21.99 -7.14 9.44
CA LEU A 484 -22.83 -8.23 9.96
C LEU A 484 -23.61 -8.97 8.88
N GLU A 485 -23.88 -8.35 7.73
CA GLU A 485 -24.65 -8.93 6.62
C GLU A 485 -24.06 -10.25 6.10
N PRO A 486 -22.72 -10.45 6.01
CA PRO A 486 -22.16 -11.75 5.68
C PRO A 486 -22.41 -12.85 6.72
N LEU A 487 -22.80 -12.49 7.95
CA LEU A 487 -23.10 -13.43 9.03
C LEU A 487 -24.61 -13.66 9.19
N PHE A 488 -25.42 -12.59 9.08
CA PHE A 488 -26.87 -12.66 9.24
C PHE A 488 -27.56 -11.68 8.27
N SER A 489 -28.48 -12.19 7.44
CA SER A 489 -29.19 -11.42 6.41
C SER A 489 -30.14 -10.35 6.96
N ASP A 490 -30.55 -10.49 8.21
CA ASP A 490 -31.50 -9.63 8.91
C ASP A 490 -30.84 -8.53 9.78
N ALA A 491 -29.52 -8.32 9.63
CA ALA A 491 -28.76 -7.35 10.44
C ALA A 491 -29.32 -5.90 10.39
N HIS A 492 -30.03 -5.53 9.33
CA HIS A 492 -30.66 -4.21 9.19
C HIS A 492 -31.80 -3.98 10.19
N LEU A 493 -32.49 -5.04 10.63
CA LEU A 493 -33.60 -4.97 11.58
C LEU A 493 -33.16 -4.48 12.96
N LEU A 494 -31.88 -4.66 13.31
CA LEU A 494 -31.31 -4.21 14.58
C LEU A 494 -31.39 -2.70 14.80
N PHE A 495 -31.53 -1.93 13.73
CA PHE A 495 -31.54 -0.47 13.77
C PHE A 495 -32.96 0.13 13.80
N GLU A 496 -34.00 -0.65 13.51
CA GLU A 496 -35.37 -0.10 13.35
C GLU A 496 -35.89 0.57 14.62
N ASP A 497 -35.73 -0.06 15.78
CA ASP A 497 -36.20 0.48 17.06
C ASP A 497 -35.52 1.81 17.38
N ALA A 498 -34.21 1.89 17.14
CA ALA A 498 -33.42 3.11 17.36
C ALA A 498 -33.83 4.22 16.40
N GLU A 499 -34.04 3.90 15.12
CA GLU A 499 -34.50 4.87 14.12
C GLU A 499 -35.91 5.39 14.43
N ARG A 500 -36.84 4.51 14.79
CA ARG A 500 -38.21 4.90 15.20
C ARG A 500 -38.18 5.80 16.43
N THR A 501 -37.33 5.49 17.42
CA THR A 501 -37.22 6.27 18.66
C THR A 501 -36.60 7.66 18.43
N LEU A 502 -35.61 7.78 17.55
CA LEU A 502 -35.04 9.10 17.20
C LEU A 502 -36.02 9.94 16.38
N LYS A 503 -36.77 9.32 15.46
CA LYS A 503 -37.80 10.00 14.66
C LYS A 503 -38.99 10.48 15.50
N SER A 504 -39.44 9.70 16.49
CA SER A 504 -40.52 10.13 17.39
C SER A 504 -40.10 11.34 18.23
N ARG A 505 -38.87 11.33 18.76
CA ARG A 505 -38.28 12.48 19.46
C ARG A 505 -38.11 13.71 18.58
N SER A 506 -37.72 13.55 17.30
CA SER A 506 -37.54 14.69 16.40
C SER A 506 -38.86 15.36 16.00
N THR A 507 -39.94 14.59 15.93
CA THR A 507 -41.30 15.06 15.61
C THR A 507 -42.08 15.56 16.83
N GLY A 508 -41.51 15.49 18.03
CA GLY A 508 -42.19 15.87 19.29
C GLY A 508 -43.25 14.87 19.76
N ASN A 509 -43.43 13.75 19.04
CA ASN A 509 -44.34 12.70 19.41
C ASN A 509 -43.73 11.84 20.53
N ARG A 510 -44.30 11.98 21.73
CA ARG A 510 -43.98 11.09 22.85
C ARG A 510 -44.46 9.68 22.53
N MET A 511 -43.58 8.67 22.65
CA MET A 511 -44.00 7.26 22.54
C MET A 511 -45.08 6.98 23.59
N LEU A 512 -46.11 6.22 23.24
CA LEU A 512 -47.22 5.88 24.15
C LEU A 512 -46.71 5.32 25.49
N THR A 513 -45.59 4.59 25.46
CA THR A 513 -44.89 4.03 26.63
C THR A 513 -44.43 5.06 27.65
N SER A 514 -44.21 6.32 27.26
CA SER A 514 -43.87 7.41 28.18
C SER A 514 -45.05 7.90 29.04
N PHE A 515 -46.28 7.50 28.70
CA PHE A 515 -47.48 7.76 29.51
C PHE A 515 -47.74 6.66 30.55
N PHE A 516 -47.10 5.50 30.41
CA PHE A 516 -47.16 4.43 31.40
C PHE A 516 -46.00 4.61 32.37
N LYS A 517 -46.28 5.20 33.54
CA LYS A 517 -45.34 5.13 34.67
C LYS A 517 -45.21 3.66 35.08
N ALA A 518 -43.98 3.17 35.23
CA ALA A 518 -43.76 1.90 35.90
C ALA A 518 -44.34 1.99 37.34
N PRO A 519 -45.01 0.94 37.83
CA PRO A 519 -45.60 0.93 39.17
C PRO A 519 -44.57 1.12 40.27
#